data_AF-A0A2S2PT08-F1
#
_entry.id   AF-A0A2S2PT08-F1
#
_cell.length_a   1.000
_cell.length_b   1.000
_cell.length_c   1.000
_cell.angle_alpha   90.00
_cell.angle_beta   90.00
_cell.angle_gamma   90.00
#
_symmetry.space_group_name_H-M   'P 1'
#
loop_
_entity.id
_entity.type
_entity.pdbx_description
1 polymer ?
#
loop_
_entity_poly.entity_id
_entity_poly.type
_entity_poly.pdbx_seq_one_letter_code
_entity_poly.pdbx_strand_id
1 'polypeptide(L)'
;MMATVEKNSLSEFSSLLSNALTSLGHERLFNIAFVFTVETGFIPTSLAEKFNTTNSNIKLARMIKSQPLNSFWYKNNDNFYAELEMSNKLCYLIGVSIGDSLIITLSHSNFSKCINFEADKIISSENMENLSDLSIKYKNLVSVPIKCAILEITVGQYPSLCGLPEELISYILKTGLRPIEFYSLMRSCKKMYQAVTNNRLLWKKFALKELFVIPVPTGLADTMKISDFRLMYYDILRKRDIRDKEMEEARKNRWR
;
A
#
# COMPACT_ATOMS: atom_id res chain seq x y z
N MET A 1 -13.97 -2.58 -4.79
CA MET A 1 -13.43 -3.05 -6.09
C MET A 1 -12.38 -4.08 -5.75
N MET A 2 -12.68 -5.37 -5.95
CA MET A 2 -11.76 -6.48 -5.66
C MET A 2 -10.48 -6.29 -6.48
N ALA A 3 -9.34 -6.28 -5.78
CA ALA A 3 -8.03 -6.30 -6.41
C ALA A 3 -7.91 -7.60 -7.22
N THR A 4 -7.91 -7.50 -8.54
CA THR A 4 -7.50 -8.58 -9.46
C THR A 4 -5.98 -8.71 -9.39
N VAL A 5 -5.48 -9.13 -8.24
CA VAL A 5 -4.09 -9.52 -8.02
C VAL A 5 -4.13 -11.04 -7.74
N GLU A 6 -3.15 -11.77 -8.26
CA GLU A 6 -2.81 -13.15 -7.85
C GLU A 6 -3.67 -14.34 -8.33
N LYS A 7 -3.65 -14.64 -9.64
CA LYS A 7 -3.71 -16.07 -10.08
C LYS A 7 -2.37 -16.61 -10.59
N ASN A 8 -1.59 -15.78 -11.29
CA ASN A 8 -0.30 -16.22 -11.87
C ASN A 8 0.91 -16.05 -10.92
N SER A 9 0.85 -15.17 -9.93
CA SER A 9 1.89 -15.07 -8.88
C SER A 9 1.81 -16.23 -7.88
N LEU A 10 0.59 -16.73 -7.65
CA LEU A 10 0.31 -17.86 -6.74
C LEU A 10 0.98 -19.15 -7.24
N SER A 11 1.06 -19.38 -8.56
CA SER A 11 1.64 -20.61 -9.11
C SER A 11 3.15 -20.72 -8.93
N GLU A 12 3.90 -19.63 -9.12
CA GLU A 12 5.37 -19.68 -9.02
C GLU A 12 5.83 -19.84 -7.57
N PHE A 13 5.23 -19.09 -6.63
CA PHE A 13 5.52 -19.25 -5.20
C PHE A 13 5.00 -20.57 -4.64
N SER A 14 3.85 -21.07 -5.12
CA SER A 14 3.38 -22.43 -4.82
C SER A 14 4.40 -23.47 -5.25
N SER A 15 5.00 -23.32 -6.44
CA SER A 15 6.04 -24.25 -6.90
C SER A 15 7.34 -24.17 -6.09
N LEU A 16 7.75 -22.98 -5.64
CA LEU A 16 8.90 -22.83 -4.75
C LEU A 16 8.64 -23.46 -3.38
N LEU A 17 7.42 -23.31 -2.85
CA LEU A 17 7.02 -23.94 -1.61
C LEU A 17 7.01 -25.48 -1.75
N SER A 18 6.53 -26.01 -2.87
CA SER A 18 6.63 -27.45 -3.17
C SER A 18 8.08 -27.94 -3.18
N ASN A 19 9.01 -27.16 -3.76
CA ASN A 19 10.43 -27.49 -3.70
C ASN A 19 10.97 -27.45 -2.25
N ALA A 20 10.56 -26.46 -1.45
CA ALA A 20 10.96 -26.38 -0.04
C ALA A 20 10.49 -27.60 0.79
N LEU A 21 9.34 -28.18 0.45
CA LEU A 21 8.80 -29.37 1.09
C LEU A 21 9.60 -30.65 0.78
N THR A 22 10.46 -30.65 -0.25
CA THR A 22 11.30 -31.82 -0.57
C THR A 22 12.46 -32.04 0.42
N SER A 23 12.91 -30.99 1.11
CA SER A 23 13.94 -31.09 2.16
C SER A 23 13.41 -31.81 3.41
N LEU A 24 14.28 -32.17 4.35
CA LEU A 24 13.95 -32.85 5.60
C LEU A 24 14.39 -32.04 6.83
N GLY A 25 13.73 -32.27 7.97
CA GLY A 25 14.08 -31.66 9.26
C GLY A 25 14.10 -30.13 9.24
N HIS A 26 15.07 -29.53 9.93
CA HIS A 26 15.22 -28.07 10.02
C HIS A 26 15.50 -27.40 8.68
N GLU A 27 16.09 -28.10 7.72
CA GLU A 27 16.30 -27.55 6.38
C GLU A 27 14.97 -27.24 5.69
N ARG A 28 13.98 -28.12 5.81
CA ARG A 28 12.61 -27.87 5.32
C ARG A 28 12.03 -26.62 5.94
N LEU A 29 12.12 -26.50 7.27
CA LEU A 29 11.59 -25.36 8.01
C LEU A 29 12.24 -24.04 7.57
N PHE A 30 13.56 -24.06 7.39
CA PHE A 30 14.30 -22.90 6.91
C PHE A 30 13.93 -22.54 5.47
N ASN A 31 13.82 -23.53 4.57
CA ASN A 31 13.41 -23.31 3.19
C ASN A 31 12.00 -22.71 3.09
N ILE A 32 11.06 -23.16 3.93
CA ILE A 32 9.71 -22.58 4.01
C ILE A 32 9.79 -21.10 4.43
N ALA A 33 10.54 -20.80 5.49
CA ALA A 33 10.71 -19.41 5.95
C ALA A 33 11.39 -18.53 4.88
N PHE A 34 12.40 -19.07 4.18
CA PHE A 34 13.06 -18.38 3.08
C PHE A 34 12.07 -18.02 1.97
N VAL A 35 11.24 -18.97 1.53
CA VAL A 35 10.20 -18.71 0.52
C VAL A 35 9.23 -17.63 0.97
N PHE A 36 8.74 -17.67 2.22
CA PHE A 36 7.86 -16.63 2.75
C PHE A 36 8.53 -15.25 2.81
N THR A 37 9.81 -15.21 3.12
CA THR A 37 10.59 -13.97 3.16
C THR A 37 10.68 -13.36 1.76
N VAL A 38 11.05 -14.17 0.77
CA VAL A 38 11.13 -13.75 -0.64
C VAL A 38 9.78 -13.26 -1.16
N GLU A 39 8.69 -13.96 -0.82
CA GLU A 39 7.33 -13.58 -1.21
C GLU A 39 6.97 -12.16 -0.75
N THR A 40 7.48 -11.74 0.41
CA THR A 40 7.26 -10.38 0.94
C THR A 40 8.13 -9.28 0.32
N GLY A 41 9.00 -9.65 -0.62
CA GLY A 41 9.80 -8.72 -1.45
C GLY A 41 11.28 -8.63 -1.06
N PHE A 42 11.78 -9.53 -0.20
CA PHE A 42 13.20 -9.62 0.10
C PHE A 42 13.92 -10.40 -1.00
N ILE A 43 15.10 -9.94 -1.41
CA ILE A 43 15.85 -10.47 -2.55
C ILE A 43 17.14 -11.11 -2.03
N PRO A 44 17.47 -12.37 -2.36
CA PRO A 44 18.79 -12.93 -2.03
C PRO A 44 19.91 -12.05 -2.60
N THR A 45 20.94 -11.75 -1.80
CA THR A 45 22.04 -10.85 -2.21
C THR A 45 22.73 -11.33 -3.48
N SER A 46 22.85 -12.64 -3.68
CA SER A 46 23.37 -13.27 -4.90
C SER A 46 22.56 -12.94 -6.18
N LEU A 47 21.32 -12.47 -6.04
CA LEU A 47 20.44 -12.06 -7.12
C LEU A 47 20.20 -10.55 -7.18
N ALA A 48 20.58 -9.78 -6.15
CA ALA A 48 20.27 -8.36 -6.01
C ALA A 48 20.80 -7.53 -7.20
N GLU A 49 22.03 -7.77 -7.64
CA GLU A 49 22.62 -7.06 -8.80
C GLU A 49 21.85 -7.30 -10.11
N LYS A 50 21.21 -8.46 -10.24
CA LYS A 50 20.43 -8.86 -11.42
C LYS A 50 18.96 -8.44 -11.31
N PHE A 51 18.55 -7.94 -10.14
CA PHE A 51 17.16 -7.63 -9.82
C PHE A 51 16.94 -6.12 -9.65
N ASN A 52 16.57 -5.45 -10.74
CA ASN A 52 16.16 -4.05 -10.74
C ASN A 52 14.79 -3.85 -10.06
N THR A 53 14.58 -2.67 -9.47
CA THR A 53 13.34 -2.15 -8.84
C THR A 53 12.06 -2.26 -9.68
N THR A 54 12.17 -2.37 -11.01
CA THR A 54 11.05 -2.56 -11.93
C THR A 54 10.63 -4.02 -12.11
N ASN A 55 11.42 -4.97 -11.60
CA ASN A 55 11.12 -6.39 -11.68
C ASN A 55 10.04 -6.78 -10.65
N SER A 56 9.13 -7.66 -11.06
CA SER A 56 8.11 -8.21 -10.16
C SER A 56 8.67 -9.35 -9.29
N ASN A 57 8.05 -9.58 -8.13
CA ASN A 57 8.36 -10.73 -7.27
C ASN A 57 8.16 -12.08 -8.00
N ILE A 58 7.35 -12.13 -9.06
CA ILE A 58 7.19 -13.31 -9.93
C ILE A 58 8.50 -13.61 -10.66
N LYS A 59 9.16 -12.58 -11.20
CA LYS A 59 10.46 -12.75 -11.85
C LYS A 59 11.52 -13.23 -10.86
N LEU A 60 11.48 -12.72 -9.63
CA LEU A 60 12.35 -13.19 -8.54
C LEU A 60 12.12 -14.67 -8.25
N ALA A 61 10.86 -15.09 -8.11
CA ALA A 61 10.50 -16.47 -7.86
C ALA A 61 11.04 -17.41 -8.95
N ARG A 62 10.95 -17.02 -10.22
CA ARG A 62 11.53 -17.78 -11.35
C ARG A 62 13.05 -17.87 -11.29
N MET A 63 13.73 -16.79 -10.95
CA MET A 63 15.19 -16.78 -10.80
C MET A 63 15.63 -17.73 -9.69
N ILE A 64 14.95 -17.72 -8.55
CA ILE A 64 15.22 -18.64 -7.44
C ILE A 64 14.94 -20.09 -7.86
N LYS A 65 13.82 -20.34 -8.54
CA LYS A 65 13.44 -21.68 -9.01
C LYS A 65 14.44 -22.30 -9.99
N SER A 66 15.21 -21.48 -10.70
CA SER A 66 16.25 -21.97 -11.62
C SER A 66 17.48 -22.55 -10.92
N GLN A 67 17.56 -22.46 -9.59
CA GLN A 67 18.67 -22.93 -8.78
C GLN A 67 18.18 -23.74 -7.58
N PRO A 68 18.99 -24.64 -7.02
CA PRO A 68 18.69 -25.28 -5.75
C PRO A 68 18.49 -24.25 -4.62
N LEU A 69 17.50 -24.43 -3.74
CA LEU A 69 17.22 -23.48 -2.65
C LEU A 69 18.41 -23.27 -1.71
N ASN A 70 19.20 -24.31 -1.48
CA ASN A 70 20.43 -24.26 -0.67
C ASN A 70 21.58 -23.48 -1.31
N SER A 71 21.43 -22.95 -2.53
CA SER A 71 22.38 -21.99 -3.09
C SER A 71 22.23 -20.57 -2.54
N PHE A 72 21.10 -20.28 -1.89
CA PHE A 72 20.78 -18.95 -1.35
C PHE A 72 21.02 -18.80 0.16
N TRP A 73 21.48 -19.87 0.80
CA TRP A 73 21.75 -19.90 2.23
C TRP A 73 22.89 -20.86 2.54
N TYR A 74 23.49 -20.73 3.70
CA TYR A 74 24.53 -21.64 4.19
C TYR A 74 24.25 -22.09 5.62
N LYS A 75 24.84 -23.22 6.00
CA LYS A 75 24.74 -23.79 7.34
C LYS A 75 26.08 -23.63 8.07
N ASN A 76 26.04 -23.19 9.33
CA ASN A 76 27.20 -23.11 10.21
C ASN A 76 26.78 -23.48 11.65
N ASN A 77 27.45 -24.47 12.26
CA ASN A 77 27.16 -24.96 13.62
C ASN A 77 25.67 -25.19 13.90
N ASP A 78 24.99 -25.93 13.02
CA ASP A 78 23.55 -26.23 13.08
C ASP A 78 22.58 -25.04 12.98
N ASN A 79 23.11 -23.86 12.67
CA ASN A 79 22.34 -22.68 12.33
C ASN A 79 22.35 -22.45 10.82
N PHE A 80 21.25 -21.90 10.32
CA PHE A 80 21.03 -21.58 8.92
C PHE A 80 21.09 -20.07 8.72
N TYR A 81 21.68 -19.61 7.63
CA TYR A 81 21.88 -18.19 7.36
C TYR A 81 21.60 -17.88 5.88
N ALA A 82 20.78 -16.87 5.63
CA ALA A 82 20.57 -16.31 4.29
C ALA A 82 20.75 -14.79 4.34
N GLU A 83 21.53 -14.26 3.40
CA GLU A 83 21.70 -12.83 3.20
C GLU A 83 20.68 -12.33 2.17
N LEU A 84 19.94 -11.31 2.55
CA LEU A 84 18.82 -10.77 1.79
C LEU A 84 18.94 -9.24 1.69
N GLU A 85 18.33 -8.67 0.66
CA GLU A 85 18.27 -7.24 0.44
C GLU A 85 16.80 -6.80 0.30
N MET A 86 16.47 -5.66 0.91
CA MET A 86 15.20 -4.97 0.73
C MET A 86 15.49 -3.47 0.63
N SER A 87 15.08 -2.83 -0.46
CA SER A 87 15.28 -1.38 -0.65
C SER A 87 16.74 -0.94 -0.42
N ASN A 88 17.70 -1.68 -0.98
CA ASN A 88 19.15 -1.46 -0.82
C ASN A 88 19.65 -1.55 0.63
N LYS A 89 18.94 -2.30 1.48
CA LYS A 89 19.34 -2.57 2.86
C LYS A 89 19.55 -4.06 3.08
N LEU A 90 20.72 -4.38 3.60
CA LEU A 90 21.11 -5.74 3.95
C LEU A 90 20.30 -6.24 5.16
N CYS A 91 19.82 -7.47 5.05
CA CYS A 91 19.01 -8.18 6.03
C CYS A 91 19.53 -9.61 6.16
N TYR A 92 19.33 -10.21 7.34
CA TYR A 92 19.75 -11.57 7.62
C TYR A 92 18.57 -12.40 8.09
N LEU A 93 18.29 -13.48 7.37
CA LEU A 93 17.39 -14.55 7.81
C LEU A 93 18.24 -15.63 8.47
N ILE A 94 17.96 -15.92 9.74
CA ILE A 94 18.74 -16.82 10.59
C ILE A 94 17.81 -17.88 11.16
N GLY A 95 18.17 -19.15 11.04
CA GLY A 95 17.48 -20.27 11.66
C GLY A 95 18.35 -20.87 12.75
N VAL A 96 17.87 -20.90 14.00
CA VAL A 96 18.59 -21.51 15.14
C VAL A 96 17.83 -22.75 15.61
N SER A 97 18.49 -23.89 15.56
CA SER A 97 17.92 -25.19 15.92
C SER A 97 17.78 -25.33 17.44
N ILE A 98 16.59 -25.70 17.94
CA ILE A 98 16.32 -25.99 19.36
C ILE A 98 15.45 -27.24 19.45
N GLY A 99 16.05 -28.39 19.75
CA GLY A 99 15.35 -29.68 19.73
C GLY A 99 14.76 -29.95 18.34
N ASP A 100 13.47 -30.23 18.28
CA ASP A 100 12.70 -30.45 17.04
C ASP A 100 12.06 -29.16 16.48
N SER A 101 12.55 -28.01 16.91
CA SER A 101 12.07 -26.70 16.47
C SER A 101 13.19 -25.86 15.87
N LEU A 102 12.80 -24.92 15.01
CA LEU A 102 13.69 -23.94 14.41
C LEU A 102 13.18 -22.54 14.71
N ILE A 103 13.95 -21.77 15.48
CA ILE A 103 13.69 -20.34 15.66
C ILE A 103 14.17 -19.61 14.41
N ILE A 104 13.22 -19.06 13.67
CA ILE A 104 13.49 -18.21 12.52
C ILE A 104 13.54 -16.77 12.98
N THR A 105 14.64 -16.08 12.71
CA THR A 105 14.82 -14.66 12.98
C THR A 105 15.10 -13.94 11.67
N LEU A 106 14.39 -12.85 11.40
CA LEU A 106 14.73 -11.89 10.37
C LEU A 106 15.24 -10.62 11.05
N SER A 107 16.40 -10.15 10.62
CA SER A 107 17.06 -8.99 11.22
C SER A 107 17.55 -8.00 10.18
N HIS A 108 17.50 -6.72 10.54
CA HIS A 108 18.07 -5.60 9.83
C HIS A 108 18.61 -4.59 10.86
N SER A 109 19.93 -4.32 10.84
CA SER A 109 20.56 -3.43 11.82
C SER A 109 20.18 -3.84 13.26
N ASN A 110 19.64 -2.92 14.06
CA ASN A 110 19.22 -3.17 15.44
C ASN A 110 17.76 -3.68 15.56
N PHE A 111 17.08 -3.94 14.45
CA PHE A 111 15.70 -4.45 14.44
C PHE A 111 15.70 -5.93 14.08
N SER A 112 15.10 -6.74 14.95
CA SER A 112 14.93 -8.18 14.73
C SER A 112 13.54 -8.63 15.15
N LYS A 113 12.98 -9.57 14.39
CA LYS A 113 11.76 -10.29 14.75
C LYS A 113 11.98 -11.77 14.55
N CYS A 114 11.36 -12.58 15.40
CA CYS A 114 11.52 -14.01 15.37
C CYS A 114 10.19 -14.75 15.53
N ILE A 115 10.17 -16.00 15.08
CA ILE A 115 9.06 -16.93 15.24
C ILE A 115 9.61 -18.36 15.34
N ASN A 116 8.96 -19.19 16.14
CA ASN A 116 9.33 -20.60 16.25
C ASN A 116 8.55 -21.44 15.24
N PHE A 117 9.26 -22.25 14.45
CA PHE A 117 8.69 -23.28 13.59
C PHE A 117 8.89 -24.65 14.25
N GLU A 118 7.80 -25.35 14.55
CA GLU A 118 7.84 -26.70 15.12
C GLU A 118 7.72 -27.73 14.01
N ALA A 119 8.59 -28.75 14.01
CA ALA A 119 8.58 -29.83 13.03
C ALA A 119 7.22 -30.55 12.95
N ASP A 120 6.67 -30.97 14.09
CA ASP A 120 5.45 -31.79 14.15
C ASP A 120 4.18 -31.09 13.62
N LYS A 121 4.12 -29.75 13.73
CA LYS A 121 2.97 -28.96 13.25
C LYS A 121 2.99 -28.71 11.73
N ILE A 122 4.16 -28.81 11.11
CA ILE A 122 4.39 -28.42 9.71
C ILE A 122 4.59 -29.67 8.82
N ILE A 123 5.04 -30.78 9.38
CA ILE A 123 5.51 -31.97 8.64
C ILE A 123 4.40 -32.99 8.31
N SER A 124 3.18 -32.86 8.85
CA SER A 124 2.06 -33.67 8.34
C SER A 124 1.76 -33.25 6.90
N SER A 125 2.18 -34.06 5.93
CA SER A 125 2.22 -33.83 4.48
C SER A 125 0.87 -33.53 3.80
N GLU A 126 -0.20 -33.30 4.57
CA GLU A 126 -1.58 -33.22 4.07
C GLU A 126 -2.28 -31.87 4.31
N ASN A 127 -1.71 -30.94 5.08
CA ASN A 127 -2.40 -29.68 5.42
C ASN A 127 -1.76 -28.43 4.79
N MET A 128 -2.12 -28.14 3.54
CA MET A 128 -1.84 -26.84 2.89
C MET A 128 -2.42 -25.65 3.69
N GLU A 129 -3.54 -25.86 4.40
CA GLU A 129 -4.16 -24.86 5.27
C GLU A 129 -3.23 -24.43 6.43
N ASN A 130 -2.50 -25.39 7.02
CA ASN A 130 -1.52 -25.10 8.08
C ASN A 130 -0.34 -24.26 7.54
N LEU A 131 0.06 -24.46 6.28
CA LEU A 131 1.11 -23.66 5.64
C LEU A 131 0.62 -22.25 5.32
N SER A 132 -0.64 -22.06 4.91
CA SER A 132 -1.19 -20.72 4.71
C SER A 132 -1.29 -19.95 6.02
N ASP A 133 -1.74 -20.59 7.09
CA ASP A 133 -1.81 -19.95 8.41
C ASP A 133 -0.42 -19.62 8.95
N LEU A 134 0.53 -20.53 8.78
CA LEU A 134 1.93 -20.27 9.11
C LEU A 134 2.51 -19.14 8.28
N SER A 135 2.20 -19.07 6.98
CA SER A 135 2.63 -18.00 6.09
C SER A 135 2.11 -16.65 6.56
N ILE A 136 0.82 -16.55 6.85
CA ILE A 136 0.17 -15.34 7.37
C ILE A 136 0.81 -14.94 8.71
N LYS A 137 0.98 -15.90 9.62
CA LYS A 137 1.59 -15.68 10.94
C LYS A 137 3.03 -15.20 10.83
N TYR A 138 3.85 -15.87 10.01
CA TYR A 138 5.23 -15.49 9.74
C TYR A 138 5.31 -14.08 9.17
N LYS A 139 4.51 -13.78 8.15
CA LYS A 139 4.51 -12.47 7.48
C LYS A 139 4.14 -11.37 8.46
N ASN A 140 3.09 -11.55 9.25
CA ASN A 140 2.60 -10.55 10.18
C ASN A 140 3.54 -10.32 11.37
N LEU A 141 4.20 -11.37 11.89
CA LEU A 141 5.06 -11.26 13.07
C LEU A 141 6.51 -10.92 12.74
N VAL A 142 7.00 -11.32 11.56
CA VAL A 142 8.42 -11.28 11.22
C VAL A 142 8.69 -10.40 9.99
N SER A 143 8.25 -10.82 8.80
CA SER A 143 8.74 -10.17 7.57
C SER A 143 8.14 -8.80 7.30
N VAL A 144 6.83 -8.60 7.52
CA VAL A 144 6.17 -7.29 7.36
C VAL A 144 6.70 -6.26 8.35
N PRO A 145 6.84 -6.55 9.66
CA PRO A 145 7.42 -5.59 10.60
C PRO A 145 8.85 -5.17 10.23
N ILE A 146 9.71 -6.11 9.81
CA ILE A 146 11.07 -5.77 9.36
C ILE A 146 11.04 -4.95 8.08
N LYS A 147 10.18 -5.32 7.12
CA LYS A 147 9.97 -4.54 5.89
C LYS A 147 9.51 -3.12 6.21
N CYS A 148 8.55 -2.94 7.12
CA CYS A 148 8.09 -1.62 7.57
C CYS A 148 9.24 -0.82 8.18
N ALA A 149 10.03 -1.42 9.09
CA ALA A 149 11.19 -0.75 9.69
C ALA A 149 12.22 -0.30 8.63
N ILE A 150 12.50 -1.14 7.63
CA ILE A 150 13.39 -0.80 6.51
C ILE A 150 12.81 0.33 5.67
N LEU A 151 11.53 0.28 5.34
CA LEU A 151 10.85 1.30 4.53
C LEU A 151 10.76 2.64 5.26
N GLU A 152 10.56 2.64 6.57
CA GLU A 152 10.60 3.85 7.40
C GLU A 152 11.97 4.53 7.34
N ILE A 153 13.07 3.75 7.30
CA ILE A 153 14.44 4.26 7.19
C ILE A 153 14.79 4.70 5.76
N THR A 154 14.38 3.92 4.75
CA THR A 154 14.81 4.09 3.35
C THR A 154 13.98 5.09 2.57
N VAL A 155 12.66 5.00 2.71
CA VAL A 155 11.74 5.93 2.05
C VAL A 155 11.63 7.21 2.86
N GLY A 156 12.02 7.19 4.15
CA GLY A 156 11.66 8.23 5.09
C GLY A 156 10.15 8.21 5.33
N GLN A 157 9.72 8.67 6.51
CA GLN A 157 8.36 9.15 6.66
C GLN A 157 8.17 10.37 5.76
N TYR A 158 8.00 10.19 4.45
CA TYR A 158 7.35 11.23 3.66
C TYR A 158 5.86 11.00 3.85
N PRO A 159 5.18 11.80 4.71
CA PRO A 159 3.73 11.82 4.73
C PRO A 159 3.27 12.28 3.35
N SER A 160 3.02 11.34 2.45
CA SER A 160 2.28 11.66 1.25
C SER A 160 0.85 11.98 1.68
N LEU A 161 0.24 12.97 1.05
CA LEU A 161 -1.18 13.27 1.29
C LEU A 161 -2.06 12.01 1.09
N CYS A 162 -1.63 11.09 0.21
CA CYS A 162 -2.28 9.79 -0.01
C CYS A 162 -2.11 8.80 1.15
N GLY A 163 -1.08 8.93 1.97
CA GLY A 163 -0.81 8.08 3.12
C GLY A 163 -1.58 8.49 4.39
N LEU A 164 -2.25 9.64 4.37
CA LEU A 164 -3.05 10.10 5.50
C LEU A 164 -4.42 9.38 5.58
N PRO A 165 -4.97 9.18 6.79
CA PRO A 165 -6.37 8.84 7.02
C PRO A 165 -7.33 9.77 6.28
N GLU A 166 -8.45 9.23 5.80
CA GLU A 166 -9.41 9.97 4.98
C GLU A 166 -10.02 11.16 5.74
N GLU A 167 -10.14 11.05 7.06
CA GLU A 167 -10.62 12.09 7.96
C GLU A 167 -9.67 13.30 7.96
N LEU A 168 -8.36 13.04 7.99
CA LEU A 168 -7.35 14.09 7.95
C LEU A 168 -7.26 14.74 6.57
N ILE A 169 -7.36 13.96 5.49
CA ILE A 169 -7.46 14.49 4.13
C ILE A 169 -8.70 15.40 4.02
N SER A 170 -9.86 14.92 4.47
CA SER A 170 -11.12 15.68 4.47
C SER A 170 -11.03 16.98 5.29
N TYR A 171 -10.35 16.94 6.44
CA TYR A 171 -10.07 18.13 7.24
C TYR A 171 -9.23 19.14 6.48
N ILE A 172 -8.10 18.73 5.88
CA ILE A 172 -7.22 19.59 5.08
C ILE A 172 -7.98 20.22 3.91
N LEU A 173 -8.78 19.42 3.18
CA LEU A 173 -9.63 19.92 2.09
C LEU A 173 -10.62 20.99 2.58
N LYS A 174 -11.18 20.82 3.79
CA LYS A 174 -12.21 21.70 4.35
C LYS A 174 -11.64 23.02 4.90
N THR A 175 -10.41 23.02 5.42
CA THR A 175 -9.81 24.16 6.14
C THR A 175 -8.72 24.85 5.35
N GLY A 176 -7.92 24.11 4.59
CA GLY A 176 -6.69 24.61 3.97
C GLY A 176 -6.80 25.01 2.50
N LEU A 177 -7.89 24.66 1.81
CA LEU A 177 -8.00 24.84 0.35
C LEU A 177 -9.30 25.53 -0.06
N ARG A 178 -9.20 26.34 -1.12
CA ARG A 178 -10.32 26.99 -1.78
C ARG A 178 -10.86 26.10 -2.92
N PRO A 179 -12.15 26.23 -3.28
CA PRO A 179 -12.75 25.41 -4.33
C PRO A 179 -12.04 25.46 -5.69
N ILE A 180 -11.42 26.60 -6.03
CA ILE A 180 -10.65 26.75 -7.27
C ILE A 180 -9.39 25.86 -7.31
N GLU A 181 -8.81 25.56 -6.15
CA GLU A 181 -7.59 24.74 -6.02
C GLU A 181 -7.91 23.24 -6.08
N PHE A 182 -9.17 22.85 -5.85
CA PHE A 182 -9.60 21.46 -5.94
C PHE A 182 -9.43 20.88 -7.34
N TYR A 183 -9.55 21.68 -8.40
CA TYR A 183 -9.36 21.17 -9.77
C TYR A 183 -7.93 20.67 -9.98
N SER A 184 -6.94 21.44 -9.52
CA SER A 184 -5.53 21.05 -9.58
C SER A 184 -5.27 19.79 -8.73
N LEU A 185 -5.89 19.70 -7.56
CA LEU A 185 -5.75 18.54 -6.68
C LEU A 185 -6.43 17.28 -7.25
N MET A 186 -7.63 17.40 -7.82
CA MET A 186 -8.35 16.30 -8.45
C MET A 186 -7.58 15.72 -9.64
N ARG A 187 -6.76 16.52 -10.32
CA ARG A 187 -5.89 16.08 -11.42
C ARG A 187 -4.65 15.33 -10.96
N SER A 188 -4.28 15.38 -9.68
CA SER A 188 -3.03 14.76 -9.21
C SER A 188 -3.14 13.23 -9.18
N CYS A 189 -4.23 12.67 -8.65
CA CYS A 189 -4.44 11.23 -8.64
C CYS A 189 -5.92 10.85 -8.45
N LYS A 190 -6.24 9.59 -8.76
CA LYS A 190 -7.60 9.02 -8.61
C LYS A 190 -8.13 9.09 -7.18
N LYS A 191 -7.27 8.88 -6.18
CA LYS A 191 -7.67 8.95 -4.75
C LYS A 191 -8.11 10.37 -4.39
N MET A 192 -7.37 11.39 -4.81
CA MET A 192 -7.75 12.79 -4.57
C MET A 192 -9.01 13.19 -5.34
N TYR A 193 -9.15 12.72 -6.59
CA TYR A 193 -10.39 12.90 -7.35
C TYR A 193 -11.60 12.39 -6.55
N GLN A 194 -11.55 11.14 -6.09
CA GLN A 194 -12.63 10.53 -5.31
C GLN A 194 -12.86 11.22 -3.96
N ALA A 195 -11.78 11.58 -3.26
CA ALA A 195 -11.85 12.27 -1.96
C ALA A 195 -12.54 13.64 -2.08
N VAL A 196 -12.35 14.35 -3.18
CA VAL A 196 -13.02 15.64 -3.43
C VAL A 196 -14.44 15.43 -3.94
N THR A 197 -14.66 14.55 -4.94
CA THR A 197 -15.98 14.40 -5.56
C THR A 197 -17.02 13.78 -4.63
N ASN A 198 -16.62 12.81 -3.81
CA ASN A 198 -17.55 12.05 -2.98
C ASN A 198 -17.83 12.74 -1.63
N ASN A 199 -17.09 13.79 -1.29
CA ASN A 199 -17.23 14.47 -0.02
C ASN A 199 -18.40 15.47 -0.02
N ARG A 200 -19.60 14.94 0.25
CA ARG A 200 -20.84 15.72 0.29
C ARG A 200 -20.80 16.87 1.31
N LEU A 201 -20.15 16.65 2.46
CA LEU A 201 -20.08 17.64 3.54
C LEU A 201 -19.20 18.84 3.16
N LEU A 202 -18.11 18.58 2.44
CA LEU A 202 -17.24 19.61 1.87
C LEU A 202 -18.02 20.54 0.94
N TRP A 203 -18.70 19.97 -0.06
CA TRP A 203 -19.48 20.75 -1.03
C TRP A 203 -20.66 21.47 -0.40
N LYS A 204 -21.35 20.85 0.58
CA LYS A 204 -22.42 21.51 1.34
C LYS A 204 -21.93 22.79 2.01
N LYS A 205 -20.76 22.75 2.66
CA LYS A 205 -20.16 23.94 3.31
C LYS A 205 -19.94 25.08 2.31
N PHE A 206 -19.32 24.78 1.16
CA PHE A 206 -19.01 25.82 0.16
C PHE A 206 -20.26 26.38 -0.51
N ALA A 207 -21.20 25.51 -0.89
CA ALA A 207 -22.43 25.96 -1.52
C ALA A 207 -23.26 26.84 -0.58
N LEU A 208 -23.38 26.49 0.70
CA LEU A 208 -24.04 27.34 1.69
C LEU A 208 -23.32 28.67 1.88
N LYS A 209 -21.99 28.68 1.93
CA LYS A 209 -21.21 29.92 2.06
C LYS A 209 -21.48 30.89 0.91
N GLU A 210 -21.51 30.40 -0.33
CA GLU A 210 -21.82 31.24 -1.49
C GLU A 210 -23.29 31.68 -1.53
N LEU A 211 -24.22 30.83 -1.08
CA LEU A 211 -25.64 31.20 -0.98
C LEU A 211 -25.88 32.39 -0.06
N PHE A 212 -25.20 32.45 1.10
CA PHE A 212 -25.36 33.55 2.06
C PHE A 212 -24.77 34.89 1.61
N VAL A 213 -23.89 34.88 0.59
CA VAL A 213 -23.26 36.11 0.06
C VAL A 213 -24.14 36.79 -0.99
N ILE A 214 -25.08 36.07 -1.60
CA ILE A 214 -25.95 36.62 -2.65
C ILE A 214 -27.23 37.18 -2.00
N PRO A 215 -27.55 38.48 -2.14
CA PRO A 215 -28.87 38.99 -1.81
C PRO A 215 -29.87 38.32 -2.75
N VAL A 216 -30.77 37.53 -2.17
CA VAL A 216 -31.68 36.61 -2.86
C VAL A 216 -32.61 37.35 -3.83
N PRO A 217 -32.63 37.01 -5.13
CA PRO A 217 -33.80 37.19 -5.95
C PRO A 217 -34.39 35.82 -6.33
N THR A 218 -35.60 35.87 -6.87
CA THR A 218 -36.51 34.79 -7.33
C THR A 218 -35.91 33.69 -8.23
N GLY A 219 -34.63 33.72 -8.60
CA GLY A 219 -33.94 32.72 -9.44
C GLY A 219 -33.15 31.62 -8.68
N LEU A 220 -33.15 31.63 -7.35
CA LEU A 220 -32.46 30.65 -6.51
C LEU A 220 -33.31 29.44 -6.11
N ALA A 221 -34.64 29.50 -6.31
CA ALA A 221 -35.56 28.42 -5.95
C ALA A 221 -35.23 27.11 -6.68
N ASP A 222 -34.83 27.18 -7.95
CA ASP A 222 -34.44 25.99 -8.73
C ASP A 222 -33.06 25.46 -8.34
N THR A 223 -32.16 26.34 -7.89
CA THR A 223 -30.83 25.93 -7.38
C THR A 223 -30.97 25.17 -6.06
N MET A 224 -31.94 25.54 -5.21
CA MET A 224 -32.25 24.82 -3.97
C MET A 224 -32.86 23.43 -4.19
N LYS A 225 -33.35 23.12 -5.40
CA LYS A 225 -33.84 21.77 -5.77
C LYS A 225 -32.71 20.79 -6.13
N ILE A 226 -31.47 21.27 -6.31
CA ILE A 226 -30.33 20.42 -6.68
C ILE A 226 -29.89 19.62 -5.45
N SER A 227 -30.02 18.29 -5.51
CA SER A 227 -29.65 17.38 -4.42
C SER A 227 -28.15 17.18 -4.24
N ASP A 228 -27.37 17.36 -5.32
CA ASP A 228 -25.90 17.34 -5.32
C ASP A 228 -25.34 18.75 -5.02
N PHE A 229 -24.79 18.91 -3.82
CA PHE A 229 -24.20 20.18 -3.37
C PHE A 229 -23.04 20.67 -4.24
N ARG A 230 -22.33 19.79 -4.97
CA ARG A 230 -21.27 20.17 -5.89
C ARG A 230 -21.84 20.87 -7.12
N LEU A 231 -22.88 20.27 -7.71
CA LEU A 231 -23.58 20.88 -8.85
C LEU A 231 -24.26 22.18 -8.44
N MET A 232 -24.84 22.21 -7.24
CA MET A 232 -25.43 23.43 -6.67
C MET A 232 -24.40 24.55 -6.55
N TYR A 233 -23.20 24.25 -6.03
CA TYR A 233 -22.11 25.22 -5.93
C TYR A 233 -21.74 25.85 -7.28
N TYR A 234 -21.56 25.04 -8.33
CA TYR A 234 -21.22 25.55 -9.66
C TYR A 234 -22.36 26.33 -10.32
N ASP A 235 -23.63 25.94 -10.09
CA ASP A 235 -24.79 26.68 -10.58
C ASP A 235 -24.87 28.09 -9.95
N ILE A 236 -24.61 28.19 -8.64
CA ILE A 236 -24.57 29.48 -7.92
C ILE A 236 -23.52 30.40 -8.54
N LEU A 237 -22.29 29.89 -8.74
CA LEU A 237 -21.20 30.68 -9.33
C LEU A 237 -21.53 31.14 -10.76
N ARG A 238 -22.12 30.26 -11.57
CA ARG A 238 -22.52 30.60 -12.94
C ARG A 238 -23.56 31.73 -12.96
N LYS A 239 -24.59 31.64 -12.11
CA LYS A 239 -25.63 32.68 -12.02
C LYS A 239 -25.08 34.01 -11.54
N ARG A 240 -24.07 33.99 -10.66
CA ARG A 240 -23.37 35.20 -10.22
C ARG A 240 -22.60 35.86 -11.36
N ASP A 241 -21.81 35.10 -12.12
CA ASP A 241 -21.04 35.63 -13.25
C ASP A 241 -21.93 36.27 -14.33
N ILE A 242 -23.09 35.65 -14.62
CA ILE A 242 -24.09 36.22 -15.54
C ILE A 242 -24.60 37.57 -15.02
N ARG A 243 -24.98 37.65 -13.74
CA ARG A 243 -25.47 38.90 -13.14
C ARG A 243 -24.42 40.00 -13.13
N ASP A 244 -23.18 39.65 -12.76
CA ASP A 244 -22.08 40.62 -12.71
C ASP A 244 -21.83 41.20 -14.12
N LYS A 245 -21.95 40.39 -15.18
CA LYS A 245 -21.91 40.85 -16.58
C LYS A 245 -23.09 41.75 -16.96
N GLU A 246 -24.32 41.36 -16.62
CA GLU A 246 -25.52 42.17 -16.88
C GLU A 246 -25.45 43.54 -16.18
N MET A 247 -24.98 43.58 -14.93
CA MET A 247 -24.80 44.82 -14.18
C MET A 247 -23.72 45.71 -14.79
N GLU A 248 -22.62 45.13 -15.28
CA GLU A 248 -21.54 45.85 -15.94
C GLU A 248 -21.99 46.43 -17.28
N GLU A 249 -22.78 45.70 -18.06
CA GLU A 249 -23.42 46.20 -19.29
C GLU A 249 -24.45 47.30 -19.00
N ALA A 250 -25.28 47.13 -17.98
CA ALA A 250 -26.24 48.16 -17.56
C ALA A 250 -25.55 49.44 -17.08
N ARG A 251 -24.40 49.32 -16.41
CA ARG A 251 -23.57 50.48 -16.05
C ARG A 251 -23.03 51.17 -17.29
N LYS A 252 -22.42 50.43 -18.24
CA LYS A 252 -21.90 51.00 -19.49
C LYS A 252 -22.97 51.73 -20.31
N ASN A 253 -24.21 51.22 -20.30
CA ASN A 253 -25.34 51.83 -20.99
C ASN A 253 -25.96 53.05 -20.28
N ARG A 254 -25.67 53.28 -18.99
CA ARG A 254 -26.08 54.50 -18.26
C ARG A 254 -25.18 55.71 -18.49
N TRP A 255 -23.96 55.50 -19.01
CA TRP A 255 -22.99 56.56 -19.29
C TRP A 255 -22.88 56.89 -20.79
N ARG A 256 -23.77 56.33 -21.62
CA ARG A 256 -24.03 56.73 -23.01
C ARG A 256 -25.34 57.50 -23.08
#